data_AF-A0A3A3GCZ8-F1
#
_entry.id   AF-A0A3A3GCZ8-F1
#
_cell.length_a   1.000
_cell.length_b   1.000
_cell.length_c   1.000
_cell.angle_alpha   90.00
_cell.angle_beta   90.00
_cell.angle_gamma   90.00
#
_symmetry.space_group_name_H-M   'P 1'
#
loop_
_entity.id
_entity.type
_entity.pdbx_description
1 polymer ?
#
loop_
_entity_poly.entity_id
_entity_poly.type
_entity_poly.pdbx_seq_one_letter_code
_entity_poly.pdbx_strand_id
1 'polypeptide(L)'
;MATTTEKLALHLPDYTDEIYETIEQLGQNFAKLDEVSPDYGTAPPVAGTWQQRHIVWNAEPAIGDYAGWVNTRTGRTAPSWTELTSYKTGEYVIPKTDNAHVYICIQAGHSGAMEPVFPTASGQEVQDTRGAQRWQRSKRYEKHDIVFPTVDNGRFYVCITAGESGGTEPEWALTDGTSIYDGAAVWLGYRIAKWKESGISALFRPFGKIE
;
A
#
# COMPACT_ATOMS: atom_id res chain seq x y z
N MET A 1 -39.30 -25.22 22.94
CA MET A 1 -39.23 -24.38 21.72
C MET A 1 -37.75 -24.10 21.46
N ALA A 2 -37.35 -23.75 20.22
CA ALA A 2 -35.95 -23.42 19.95
C ALA A 2 -35.52 -22.24 20.83
N THR A 3 -34.47 -22.42 21.63
CA THR A 3 -33.92 -21.40 22.54
C THR A 3 -32.99 -20.42 21.82
N THR A 4 -32.79 -20.61 20.51
CA THR A 4 -31.94 -19.76 19.67
C THR A 4 -32.52 -19.51 18.28
N THR A 5 -32.10 -18.42 17.64
CA THR A 5 -32.46 -18.09 16.24
C THR A 5 -31.73 -19.00 15.24
N GLU A 6 -32.29 -19.23 14.05
CA GLU A 6 -31.68 -20.16 13.07
C GLU A 6 -30.39 -19.66 12.41
N LYS A 7 -30.36 -18.39 11.98
CA LYS A 7 -29.24 -17.85 11.18
C LYS A 7 -27.98 -17.63 12.00
N LEU A 8 -28.15 -16.99 13.15
CA LEU A 8 -27.06 -16.50 13.98
C LEU A 8 -27.00 -17.22 15.33
N ALA A 9 -27.86 -18.22 15.59
CA ALA A 9 -27.89 -18.92 16.88
C ALA A 9 -27.94 -17.96 18.10
N LEU A 10 -28.59 -16.80 17.96
CA LEU A 10 -28.74 -15.83 19.04
C LEU A 10 -29.69 -16.39 20.10
N HIS A 11 -29.34 -16.23 21.37
CA HIS A 11 -30.16 -16.62 22.51
C HIS A 11 -31.46 -15.82 22.52
N LEU A 12 -32.59 -16.52 22.66
CA LEU A 12 -33.91 -15.92 22.81
C LEU A 12 -34.26 -15.90 24.31
N PRO A 13 -34.31 -14.72 24.95
CA PRO A 13 -34.66 -14.63 26.38
C PRO A 13 -36.09 -15.13 26.66
N ASP A 14 -36.25 -15.83 27.77
CA ASP A 14 -37.56 -16.20 28.33
C ASP A 14 -37.79 -15.48 29.68
N TYR A 15 -39.05 -15.28 30.05
CA TYR A 15 -39.41 -14.66 31.33
C TYR A 15 -39.10 -15.57 32.53
N THR A 16 -38.86 -16.87 32.30
CA THR A 16 -38.45 -17.82 33.34
C THR A 16 -36.94 -17.89 33.55
N ASP A 17 -36.13 -17.19 32.75
CA ASP A 17 -34.68 -17.26 32.82
C ASP A 17 -34.09 -16.52 34.04
N GLU A 18 -32.95 -17.00 34.51
CA GLU A 18 -32.18 -16.32 35.55
C GLU A 18 -31.57 -15.02 35.00
N ILE A 19 -31.80 -13.90 35.69
CA ILE A 19 -31.43 -12.55 35.24
C ILE A 19 -29.95 -12.47 34.84
N TYR A 20 -29.07 -13.06 35.64
CA TYR A 20 -27.63 -13.04 35.37
C TYR A 20 -27.29 -13.75 34.06
N GLU A 21 -27.83 -14.95 33.85
CA GLU A 21 -27.59 -15.74 32.64
C GLU A 21 -28.13 -15.03 31.40
N THR A 22 -29.32 -14.44 31.50
CA THR A 22 -29.90 -13.65 30.40
C THR A 22 -29.00 -12.48 30.01
N ILE A 23 -28.44 -11.74 30.97
CA ILE A 23 -27.55 -10.60 30.69
C ILE A 23 -26.28 -11.08 29.96
N GLU A 24 -25.68 -12.19 30.42
CA GLU A 24 -24.49 -12.75 29.78
C GLU A 24 -24.77 -13.20 28.33
N GLN A 25 -25.86 -13.94 28.12
CA GLN A 25 -26.29 -14.39 26.80
C GLN A 25 -26.62 -13.24 25.85
N LEU A 26 -27.26 -12.17 26.35
CA LEU A 26 -27.50 -10.96 25.57
C LEU A 26 -26.18 -10.26 25.20
N GLY A 27 -25.21 -10.22 26.10
CA GLY A 27 -23.87 -9.73 25.79
C GLY A 27 -23.21 -10.49 24.63
N GLN A 28 -23.31 -11.82 24.63
CA GLN A 28 -22.81 -12.67 23.54
C GLN A 28 -23.58 -12.43 22.23
N ASN A 29 -24.90 -12.24 22.28
CA ASN A 29 -25.70 -11.88 21.12
C ASN A 29 -25.26 -10.55 20.51
N PHE A 30 -25.04 -9.52 21.33
CA PHE A 30 -24.60 -8.21 20.84
C PHE A 30 -23.22 -8.29 20.19
N ALA A 31 -22.28 -9.03 20.79
CA ALA A 31 -20.97 -9.26 20.19
C ALA A 31 -21.08 -9.95 18.82
N LYS A 32 -21.95 -10.96 18.70
CA LYS A 32 -22.16 -11.68 17.44
C LYS A 32 -22.85 -10.82 16.38
N LEU A 33 -23.80 -9.99 16.78
CA LEU A 33 -24.49 -9.05 15.89
C LEU A 33 -23.52 -7.99 15.35
N ASP A 34 -22.63 -7.48 16.20
CA ASP A 34 -21.57 -6.54 15.81
C ASP A 34 -20.60 -7.20 14.82
N GLU A 35 -20.14 -8.41 15.11
CA GLU A 35 -19.22 -9.18 14.25
C GLU A 35 -19.78 -9.46 12.84
N VAL A 36 -21.08 -9.74 12.73
CA VAL A 36 -21.72 -9.99 11.42
C VAL A 36 -22.29 -8.74 10.76
N SER A 37 -22.19 -7.58 11.43
CA SER A 37 -22.70 -6.34 10.88
C SER A 37 -21.94 -5.98 9.59
N PRO A 38 -22.62 -5.44 8.57
CA PRO A 38 -21.93 -5.08 7.35
C PRO A 38 -20.96 -3.92 7.57
N ASP A 39 -19.73 -4.06 7.08
CA ASP A 39 -18.79 -2.95 7.03
C ASP A 39 -19.17 -1.97 5.93
N TYR A 40 -19.03 -0.67 6.21
CA TYR A 40 -19.25 0.40 5.24
C TYR A 40 -17.97 1.21 5.03
N GLY A 41 -17.74 1.65 3.79
CA GLY A 41 -16.60 2.49 3.44
C GLY A 41 -16.89 3.35 2.21
N THR A 42 -16.15 4.45 2.07
CA THR A 42 -16.20 5.32 0.89
C THR A 42 -15.24 4.88 -0.22
N ALA A 43 -14.38 3.89 0.06
CA ALA A 43 -13.37 3.35 -0.83
C ALA A 43 -13.02 1.90 -0.43
N PRO A 44 -12.41 1.10 -1.32
CA PRO A 44 -11.90 -0.22 -0.94
C PRO A 44 -10.81 -0.09 0.14
N PRO A 45 -10.75 -1.02 1.12
CA PRO A 45 -9.74 -0.96 2.18
C PRO A 45 -8.31 -0.95 1.65
N VAL A 46 -7.48 -0.08 2.23
CA VAL A 46 -6.04 0.04 1.93
C VAL A 46 -5.16 -0.33 3.13
N ALA A 47 -5.74 -0.89 4.19
CA ALA A 47 -5.01 -1.38 5.35
C ALA A 47 -5.76 -2.55 6.00
N GLY A 48 -5.04 -3.32 6.81
CA GLY A 48 -5.60 -4.46 7.56
C GLY A 48 -5.53 -5.78 6.79
N THR A 49 -5.90 -6.85 7.47
CA THR A 49 -5.94 -8.21 6.93
C THR A 49 -7.39 -8.62 6.75
N TRP A 50 -7.74 -9.07 5.56
CA TRP A 50 -9.11 -9.33 5.16
C TRP A 50 -9.24 -10.77 4.67
N GLN A 51 -10.30 -11.45 5.10
CA GLN A 51 -10.62 -12.79 4.61
C GLN A 51 -11.31 -12.73 3.26
N GLN A 52 -11.12 -13.76 2.43
CA GLN A 52 -11.88 -13.92 1.21
C GLN A 52 -13.38 -13.93 1.53
N ARG A 53 -14.20 -13.39 0.62
CA ARG A 53 -15.66 -13.20 0.72
C ARG A 53 -16.09 -12.07 1.64
N HIS A 54 -15.18 -11.40 2.35
CA HIS A 54 -15.51 -10.21 3.10
C HIS A 54 -16.06 -9.12 2.17
N ILE A 55 -17.14 -8.45 2.57
CA ILE A 55 -17.79 -7.40 1.79
C ILE A 55 -17.70 -6.09 2.56
N VAL A 56 -17.26 -5.05 1.89
CA VAL A 56 -17.38 -3.67 2.36
C VAL A 56 -18.39 -2.98 1.45
N TRP A 57 -19.50 -2.52 2.03
CA TRP A 57 -20.53 -1.80 1.32
C TRP A 57 -20.11 -0.34 1.08
N ASN A 58 -20.53 0.22 -0.05
CA ASN A 58 -20.32 1.62 -0.32
C ASN A 58 -21.21 2.45 0.62
N ALA A 59 -20.60 3.33 1.41
CA ALA A 59 -21.29 4.22 2.33
C ALA A 59 -22.06 5.35 1.60
N GLU A 60 -21.62 5.69 0.39
CA GLU A 60 -22.16 6.80 -0.41
C GLU A 60 -22.43 6.33 -1.87
N PRO A 61 -23.35 5.37 -2.09
CA PRO A 61 -23.63 4.85 -3.42
C PRO A 61 -24.34 5.90 -4.29
N ALA A 62 -23.80 6.21 -5.47
CA ALA A 62 -24.44 7.07 -6.47
C ALA A 62 -24.54 6.41 -7.85
N ILE A 63 -25.32 7.02 -8.75
CA ILE A 63 -25.41 6.60 -10.16
C ILE A 63 -24.02 6.69 -10.78
N GLY A 64 -23.56 5.59 -11.39
CA GLY A 64 -22.21 5.43 -11.93
C GLY A 64 -21.23 4.72 -11.00
N ASP A 65 -21.56 4.58 -9.71
CA ASP A 65 -20.72 3.89 -8.72
C ASP A 65 -21.08 2.40 -8.58
N TYR A 66 -20.54 1.78 -7.55
CA TYR A 66 -20.75 0.38 -7.18
C TYR A 66 -21.40 0.30 -5.79
N ALA A 67 -22.22 -0.73 -5.59
CA ALA A 67 -22.85 -1.03 -4.30
C ALA A 67 -21.83 -1.37 -3.20
N GLY A 68 -20.64 -1.83 -3.57
CA GLY A 68 -19.54 -2.08 -2.64
C GLY A 68 -18.38 -2.83 -3.27
N TRP A 69 -17.52 -3.37 -2.42
CA TRP A 69 -16.34 -4.14 -2.80
C TRP A 69 -16.31 -5.48 -2.07
N VAL A 70 -16.02 -6.55 -2.81
CA VAL A 70 -15.87 -7.90 -2.27
C VAL A 70 -14.42 -8.33 -2.33
N ASN A 71 -13.90 -8.86 -1.22
CA ASN A 71 -12.57 -9.42 -1.19
C ASN A 71 -12.54 -10.80 -1.85
N THR A 72 -11.77 -10.92 -2.93
CA THR A 72 -11.60 -12.15 -3.70
C THR A 72 -10.40 -12.98 -3.28
N ARG A 73 -9.49 -12.45 -2.45
CA ARG A 73 -8.28 -13.13 -1.99
C ARG A 73 -7.96 -12.78 -0.54
N THR A 74 -7.84 -13.77 0.34
CA THR A 74 -7.39 -13.52 1.73
C THR A 74 -5.99 -12.94 1.71
N GLY A 75 -5.77 -11.85 2.45
CA GLY A 75 -4.46 -11.20 2.52
C GLY A 75 -4.50 -9.85 3.21
N ARG A 76 -3.38 -9.12 3.13
CA ARG A 76 -3.27 -7.75 3.65
C ARG A 76 -3.55 -6.76 2.53
N THR A 77 -4.38 -5.75 2.78
CA THR A 77 -4.50 -4.61 1.86
C THR A 77 -3.43 -3.57 2.16
N ALA A 78 -2.99 -2.87 1.12
CA ALA A 78 -2.05 -1.76 1.22
C ALA A 78 -2.33 -0.77 0.07
N PRO A 79 -1.90 0.50 0.19
CA PRO A 79 -1.94 1.43 -0.93
C PRO A 79 -1.08 0.94 -2.11
N SER A 80 -1.44 1.35 -3.32
CA SER A 80 -0.61 1.06 -4.50
C SER A 80 0.69 1.87 -4.46
N TRP A 81 1.80 1.26 -4.90
CA TRP A 81 3.09 1.92 -5.02
C TRP A 81 2.98 3.19 -5.88
N THR A 82 3.58 4.28 -5.41
CA THR A 82 3.58 5.58 -6.06
C THR A 82 5.02 6.02 -6.31
N GLU A 83 5.29 6.59 -7.48
CA GLU A 83 6.62 7.06 -7.88
C GLU A 83 7.05 8.32 -7.12
N LEU A 84 8.36 8.53 -6.98
CA LEU A 84 8.97 9.70 -6.35
C LEU A 84 8.35 10.10 -5.00
N THR A 85 7.92 9.11 -4.23
CA THR A 85 7.17 9.29 -2.98
C THR A 85 8.03 8.83 -1.80
N SER A 86 7.99 9.60 -0.71
CA SER A 86 8.68 9.23 0.54
C SER A 86 7.92 8.14 1.27
N TYR A 87 8.63 7.07 1.62
CA TYR A 87 8.14 5.95 2.42
C TYR A 87 8.94 5.78 3.72
N LYS A 88 8.24 5.35 4.78
CA LYS A 88 8.81 5.07 6.10
C LYS A 88 8.90 3.57 6.34
N THR A 89 9.89 3.15 7.13
CA THR A 89 10.01 1.76 7.56
C THR A 89 8.72 1.30 8.24
N GLY A 90 8.19 0.15 7.82
CA GLY A 90 6.92 -0.42 8.29
C GLY A 90 5.70 -0.11 7.42
N GLU A 91 5.80 0.83 6.47
CA GLU A 91 4.73 1.08 5.51
C GLU A 91 4.61 -0.05 4.50
N TYR A 92 3.38 -0.35 4.08
CA TYR A 92 3.08 -1.41 3.13
C TYR A 92 2.68 -0.83 1.78
N VAL A 93 3.02 -1.54 0.71
CA VAL A 93 2.56 -1.24 -0.65
C VAL A 93 2.18 -2.51 -1.40
N ILE A 94 1.29 -2.38 -2.38
CA ILE A 94 1.05 -3.37 -3.43
C ILE A 94 1.52 -2.82 -4.79
N PRO A 95 1.93 -3.66 -5.73
CA PRO A 95 2.29 -3.20 -7.06
C PRO A 95 1.09 -2.64 -7.83
N LYS A 96 1.33 -1.77 -8.81
CA LYS A 96 0.33 -1.19 -9.71
C LYS A 96 -0.40 -2.29 -10.50
N THR A 97 0.33 -3.33 -10.92
CA THR A 97 -0.27 -4.55 -11.49
C THR A 97 -0.29 -5.64 -10.43
N ASP A 98 -1.48 -6.14 -10.09
CA ASP A 98 -1.62 -7.17 -9.07
C ASP A 98 -0.73 -8.40 -9.37
N ASN A 99 0.23 -8.65 -8.48
CA ASN A 99 1.08 -9.83 -8.52
C ASN A 99 0.76 -10.83 -7.39
N ALA A 100 -0.32 -10.60 -6.64
CA ALA A 100 -0.74 -11.37 -5.46
C ALA A 100 0.07 -11.19 -4.17
N HIS A 101 1.07 -10.32 -4.14
CA HIS A 101 1.92 -10.09 -2.97
C HIS A 101 1.80 -8.66 -2.43
N VAL A 102 2.10 -8.51 -1.14
CA VAL A 102 2.25 -7.23 -0.46
C VAL A 102 3.70 -7.05 0.00
N TYR A 103 4.17 -5.81 0.01
CA TYR A 103 5.56 -5.48 0.32
C TYR A 103 5.62 -4.50 1.48
N ILE A 104 6.56 -4.72 2.40
CA ILE A 104 6.82 -3.80 3.51
C ILE A 104 8.11 -3.03 3.25
N CYS A 105 8.10 -1.74 3.56
CA CYS A 105 9.29 -0.90 3.55
C CYS A 105 10.19 -1.30 4.73
N ILE A 106 11.39 -1.79 4.45
CA ILE A 106 12.40 -2.15 5.45
C ILE A 106 13.49 -1.07 5.60
N GLN A 107 13.60 -0.18 4.62
CA GLN A 107 14.46 1.01 4.68
C GLN A 107 13.69 2.22 4.19
N ALA A 108 13.47 3.18 5.08
CA ALA A 108 12.89 4.48 4.75
C ALA A 108 13.70 5.19 3.66
N GLY A 109 13.00 5.84 2.73
CA GLY A 109 13.57 6.46 1.55
C GLY A 109 12.50 6.89 0.56
N HIS A 110 12.91 7.36 -0.61
CA HIS A 110 11.99 7.66 -1.71
C HIS A 110 11.93 6.48 -2.68
N SER A 111 10.76 6.29 -3.28
CA SER A 111 10.59 5.43 -4.44
C SER A 111 11.18 6.08 -5.70
N GLY A 112 11.58 5.25 -6.66
CA GLY A 112 12.10 5.72 -7.93
C GLY A 112 11.01 6.30 -8.84
N ALA A 113 11.42 6.72 -10.04
CA ALA A 113 10.52 7.19 -11.09
C ALA A 113 9.79 6.05 -11.79
N MET A 114 10.23 4.80 -11.60
CA MET A 114 9.61 3.62 -12.21
C MET A 114 9.50 2.49 -11.20
N GLU A 115 8.34 1.83 -11.19
CA GLU A 115 8.03 0.77 -10.24
C GLU A 115 9.03 -0.39 -10.32
N PRO A 116 9.63 -0.82 -9.20
CA PRO A 116 10.57 -1.94 -9.20
C PRO A 116 9.88 -3.24 -9.64
N VAL A 117 10.68 -4.17 -10.17
CA VAL A 117 10.17 -5.53 -10.40
C VAL A 117 10.09 -6.22 -9.05
N PHE A 118 8.89 -6.21 -8.48
CA PHE A 118 8.63 -6.80 -7.17
C PHE A 118 8.81 -8.33 -7.18
N PRO A 119 9.65 -8.89 -6.30
CA PRO A 119 9.89 -10.34 -6.26
C PRO A 119 8.71 -11.08 -5.62
N THR A 120 8.38 -12.26 -6.14
CA THR A 120 7.27 -13.09 -5.63
C THR A 120 7.73 -14.22 -4.70
N ALA A 121 9.04 -14.48 -4.63
CA ALA A 121 9.60 -15.42 -3.69
C ALA A 121 9.58 -14.85 -2.27
N SER A 122 9.26 -15.69 -1.29
CA SER A 122 8.98 -15.23 0.07
C SER A 122 10.18 -14.57 0.73
N GLY A 123 9.93 -13.41 1.37
CA GLY A 123 10.94 -12.66 2.10
C GLY A 123 12.07 -12.05 1.25
N GLN A 124 11.97 -12.09 -0.08
CA GLN A 124 12.93 -11.43 -0.96
C GLN A 124 12.86 -9.92 -0.84
N GLU A 125 14.01 -9.28 -1.03
CA GLU A 125 14.15 -7.84 -0.92
C GLU A 125 14.44 -7.22 -2.29
N VAL A 126 13.93 -6.01 -2.52
CA VAL A 126 14.20 -5.25 -3.74
C VAL A 126 14.41 -3.77 -3.39
N GLN A 127 15.40 -3.14 -4.00
CA GLN A 127 15.62 -1.70 -3.90
C GLN A 127 14.91 -0.98 -5.04
N ASP A 128 14.39 0.20 -4.74
CA ASP A 128 13.64 1.03 -5.67
C ASP A 128 14.58 1.82 -6.61
N THR A 129 15.21 1.07 -7.53
CA THR A 129 16.32 1.54 -8.37
C THR A 129 16.01 1.43 -9.86
N ARG A 130 14.80 1.01 -10.21
CA ARG A 130 14.45 0.73 -11.60
C ARG A 130 14.39 2.01 -12.42
N GLY A 131 15.01 1.99 -13.59
CA GLY A 131 15.10 3.15 -14.48
C GLY A 131 16.25 4.11 -14.14
N ALA A 132 16.87 3.99 -12.95
CA ALA A 132 18.05 4.75 -12.64
C ALA A 132 19.27 4.25 -13.45
N GLN A 133 20.12 5.18 -13.85
CA GLN A 133 21.34 4.92 -14.64
C GLN A 133 22.56 5.49 -13.92
N ARG A 134 23.77 5.00 -14.21
CA ARG A 134 24.97 5.70 -13.70
C ARG A 134 25.07 7.09 -14.33
N TRP A 135 25.54 8.06 -13.55
CA TRP A 135 25.85 9.40 -14.04
C TRP A 135 26.87 9.34 -15.19
N GLN A 136 26.72 10.23 -16.18
CA GLN A 136 27.58 10.34 -17.35
C GLN A 136 27.91 11.82 -17.60
N ARG A 137 29.17 12.10 -17.96
CA ARG A 137 29.65 13.44 -18.31
C ARG A 137 29.01 13.96 -19.61
N SER A 138 28.77 15.27 -19.68
CA SER A 138 28.26 15.94 -20.89
C SER A 138 27.05 15.25 -21.52
N LYS A 139 26.18 14.70 -20.67
CA LYS A 139 24.96 14.00 -21.09
C LYS A 139 23.78 14.91 -20.81
N ARG A 140 22.89 15.02 -21.79
CA ARG A 140 21.60 15.69 -21.60
C ARG A 140 20.66 14.78 -20.81
N TYR A 141 20.18 15.29 -19.68
CA TYR A 141 19.20 14.67 -18.81
C TYR A 141 17.88 15.43 -18.86
N GLU A 142 16.79 14.68 -18.82
CA GLU A 142 15.43 15.22 -18.75
C GLU A 142 14.93 15.29 -17.30
N LYS A 143 13.84 16.03 -17.10
CA LYS A 143 13.20 16.10 -15.79
C LYS A 143 12.72 14.71 -15.37
N HIS A 144 12.95 14.36 -14.10
CA HIS A 144 12.72 13.06 -13.46
C HIS A 144 13.67 11.92 -13.87
N ASP A 145 14.69 12.19 -14.69
CA ASP A 145 15.78 11.21 -14.85
C ASP A 145 16.44 10.93 -13.50
N ILE A 146 16.73 9.66 -13.24
CA ILE A 146 17.38 9.23 -12.01
C ILE A 146 18.79 8.76 -12.31
N VAL A 147 19.75 9.26 -11.54
CA VAL A 147 21.15 8.84 -11.63
C VAL A 147 21.69 8.28 -10.32
N PHE A 148 22.59 7.31 -10.47
CA PHE A 148 23.49 6.88 -9.41
C PHE A 148 24.84 7.56 -9.56
N PRO A 149 25.48 7.90 -8.43
CA PRO A 149 26.90 8.23 -8.43
C PRO A 149 27.76 7.13 -9.05
N THR A 150 28.95 7.48 -9.53
CA THR A 150 29.92 6.49 -10.01
C THR A 150 30.42 5.59 -8.88
N VAL A 151 30.48 6.11 -7.65
CA VAL A 151 30.76 5.40 -6.41
C VAL A 151 29.47 5.32 -5.58
N ASP A 152 28.92 4.12 -5.43
CA ASP A 152 27.66 3.92 -4.70
C ASP A 152 27.72 4.48 -3.28
N ASN A 153 26.71 5.28 -2.94
CA ASN A 153 26.53 5.87 -1.62
C ASN A 153 25.14 5.53 -1.03
N GLY A 154 24.43 4.57 -1.62
CA GLY A 154 23.10 4.13 -1.18
C GLY A 154 21.97 5.13 -1.46
N ARG A 155 22.20 6.09 -2.36
CA ARG A 155 21.26 7.16 -2.75
C ARG A 155 21.10 7.22 -4.26
N PHE A 156 19.97 7.74 -4.72
CA PHE A 156 19.80 8.16 -6.10
C PHE A 156 19.54 9.66 -6.18
N TYR A 157 19.74 10.22 -7.36
CA TYR A 157 19.62 11.65 -7.61
C TYR A 157 18.64 11.89 -8.75
N VAL A 158 17.59 12.67 -8.48
CA VAL A 158 16.50 12.93 -9.43
C VAL A 158 16.72 14.30 -10.07
N CYS A 159 16.70 14.36 -11.39
CA CYS A 159 16.80 15.59 -12.15
C CYS A 159 15.54 16.43 -11.96
N ILE A 160 15.66 17.59 -11.32
CA ILE A 160 14.57 18.55 -11.15
C ILE A 160 14.57 19.65 -12.21
N THR A 161 15.73 19.93 -12.80
CA THR A 161 15.89 20.86 -13.92
C THR A 161 16.64 20.15 -15.04
N ALA A 162 15.97 19.95 -16.18
CA ALA A 162 16.56 19.31 -17.35
C ALA A 162 17.73 20.15 -17.89
N GLY A 163 18.78 19.47 -18.33
CA GLY A 163 20.01 20.11 -18.78
C GLY A 163 21.12 19.13 -19.11
N GLU A 164 22.22 19.64 -19.63
CA GLU A 164 23.45 18.87 -19.83
C GLU A 164 24.26 18.84 -18.54
N SER A 165 24.72 17.65 -18.14
CA SER A 165 25.64 17.48 -17.01
C SER A 165 27.02 18.08 -17.28
N GLY A 166 27.76 18.36 -16.21
CA GLY A 166 29.13 18.86 -16.30
C GLY A 166 30.13 17.86 -16.89
N GLY A 167 31.35 18.36 -17.14
CA GLY A 167 32.46 17.51 -17.61
C GLY A 167 33.03 16.58 -16.53
N THR A 168 32.76 16.88 -15.26
CA THR A 168 33.17 16.11 -14.07
C THR A 168 31.96 15.84 -13.19
N GLU A 169 31.95 14.69 -12.52
CA GLU A 169 30.86 14.33 -11.61
C GLU A 169 30.77 15.33 -10.44
N PRO A 170 29.56 15.77 -10.06
CA PRO A 170 29.40 16.67 -8.93
C PRO A 170 29.66 15.96 -7.59
N GLU A 171 29.95 16.74 -6.55
CA GLU A 171 29.97 16.22 -5.20
C GLU A 171 28.53 15.96 -4.72
N TRP A 172 28.21 14.68 -4.53
CA TRP A 172 26.87 14.26 -4.18
C TRP A 172 26.55 14.48 -2.71
N ALA A 173 25.53 15.31 -2.43
CA ALA A 173 25.04 15.51 -1.08
C ALA A 173 24.43 14.21 -0.50
N LEU A 174 24.68 13.97 0.80
CA LEU A 174 24.15 12.82 1.54
C LEU A 174 22.91 13.18 2.39
N THR A 175 22.34 14.37 2.18
CA THR A 175 21.11 14.82 2.84
C THR A 175 19.97 14.77 1.84
N ASP A 176 18.80 14.28 2.27
CA ASP A 176 17.62 14.19 1.42
C ASP A 176 17.14 15.58 1.00
N GLY A 177 16.77 15.75 -0.27
CA GLY A 177 16.19 16.99 -0.79
C GLY A 177 17.18 18.15 -0.97
N THR A 178 18.50 17.90 -0.88
CA THR A 178 19.51 18.92 -1.19
C THR A 178 19.69 19.08 -2.71
N SER A 179 19.63 20.31 -3.21
CA SER A 179 19.88 20.66 -4.61
C SER A 179 21.37 20.64 -4.95
N ILE A 180 21.71 19.96 -6.04
CA ILE A 180 23.09 19.84 -6.55
C ILE A 180 23.10 20.33 -7.99
N TYR A 181 23.94 21.33 -8.27
CA TYR A 181 24.12 21.89 -9.60
C TYR A 181 25.21 21.10 -10.35
N ASP A 182 24.91 20.69 -11.58
CA ASP A 182 25.78 19.88 -12.41
C ASP A 182 25.67 20.34 -13.86
N GLY A 183 26.49 21.33 -14.23
CA GLY A 183 26.35 22.02 -15.51
C GLY A 183 25.02 22.78 -15.58
N ALA A 184 24.17 22.42 -16.55
CA ALA A 184 22.83 22.96 -16.70
C ALA A 184 21.75 22.10 -16.02
N ALA A 185 22.09 20.89 -15.58
CA ALA A 185 21.19 20.02 -14.83
C ALA A 185 21.20 20.35 -13.33
N VAL A 186 20.06 20.18 -12.67
CA VAL A 186 19.95 20.29 -11.20
C VAL A 186 19.33 19.02 -10.64
N TRP A 187 19.96 18.48 -9.60
CA TRP A 187 19.59 17.20 -8.98
C TRP A 187 19.07 17.38 -7.55
N LEU A 188 18.17 16.50 -7.12
CA LEU A 188 17.83 16.29 -5.70
C LEU A 188 18.20 14.87 -5.29
N GLY A 189 18.98 14.74 -4.20
CA GLY A 189 19.37 13.45 -3.65
C GLY A 189 18.34 12.86 -2.71
N TYR A 190 18.09 11.55 -2.82
CA TYR A 190 17.21 10.81 -1.93
C TYR A 190 17.78 9.46 -1.54
N ARG A 191 17.54 9.04 -0.29
CA ARG A 191 17.80 7.68 0.14
C ARG A 191 16.86 6.71 -0.58
N ILE A 192 17.39 5.58 -1.02
CA ILE A 192 16.63 4.58 -1.78
C ILE A 192 15.70 3.82 -0.83
N ALA A 193 14.39 3.76 -1.14
CA ALA A 193 13.47 2.88 -0.44
C ALA A 193 13.81 1.40 -0.71
N LYS A 194 13.76 0.56 0.32
CA LYS A 194 13.95 -0.90 0.19
C LYS A 194 12.71 -1.63 0.66
N TRP A 195 12.26 -2.55 -0.18
CA TRP A 195 11.05 -3.33 -0.01
C TRP A 195 11.37 -4.78 0.30
N LYS A 196 10.54 -5.43 1.09
CA LYS A 196 10.59 -6.87 1.36
C LYS A 196 9.22 -7.49 1.15
N GLU A 197 9.18 -8.63 0.47
CA GLU A 197 7.94 -9.43 0.34
C GLU A 197 7.44 -9.81 1.75
N SER A 198 6.15 -9.57 2.00
CA SER A 198 5.54 -9.68 3.32
C SER A 198 4.19 -10.42 3.28
N GLY A 199 4.01 -11.34 2.34
CA GLY A 199 2.85 -12.21 2.24
C GLY A 199 1.87 -11.84 1.12
N ILE A 200 0.66 -12.38 1.23
CA ILE A 200 -0.38 -12.28 0.19
C ILE A 200 -1.11 -10.95 0.29
N SER A 201 -1.32 -10.28 -0.85
CA SER A 201 -2.17 -9.10 -0.92
C SER A 201 -3.65 -9.48 -0.99
N ALA A 202 -4.48 -8.81 -0.20
CA ALA A 202 -5.93 -8.91 -0.37
C ALA A 202 -6.37 -8.17 -1.63
N LEU A 203 -7.43 -8.65 -2.28
CA LEU A 203 -7.89 -8.14 -3.57
C LEU A 203 -9.39 -7.86 -3.55
N PHE A 204 -9.73 -6.59 -3.29
CA PHE A 204 -11.09 -6.10 -3.37
C PHE A 204 -11.49 -5.80 -4.81
N ARG A 205 -12.64 -6.34 -5.23
CA ARG A 205 -13.25 -6.09 -6.55
C ARG A 205 -14.59 -5.38 -6.35
N PRO A 206 -14.86 -4.30 -7.10
CA PRO A 206 -16.15 -3.63 -7.03
C PRO A 206 -17.26 -4.55 -7.57
N PHE A 207 -18.47 -4.46 -7.00
CA PHE A 207 -19.64 -5.22 -7.46
C PHE A 207 -20.92 -4.36 -7.41
N GLY A 208 -21.97 -4.80 -8.12
CA GLY A 208 -23.26 -4.13 -8.11
C GLY A 208 -23.19 -2.71 -8.67
N LYS A 209 -22.73 -2.58 -9.92
CA LYS A 209 -22.70 -1.30 -10.62
C LYS A 209 -24.11 -0.67 -10.63
N ILE A 210 -24.19 0.62 -10.33
CA ILE A 210 -25.43 1.40 -10.25
C ILE A 210 -25.52 2.20 -11.55
N GLU A 211 -26.54 1.90 -12.37
CA GLU A 211 -26.78 2.57 -13.67
C GLU A 211 -27.92 3.59 -13.58
#